data_AF-T1BDI6-F1
#
_entry.id   AF-T1BDI6-F1
#
_cell.length_a   1.000
_cell.length_b   1.000
_cell.length_c   1.000
_cell.angle_alpha   90.00
_cell.angle_beta   90.00
_cell.angle_gamma   90.00
#
_symmetry.space_group_name_H-M   'P 1'
#
loop_
_entity.id
_entity.type
_entity.pdbx_description
1 polymer ?
#
loop_
_entity_poly.entity_id
_entity_poly.type
_entity_poly.pdbx_seq_one_letter_code
_entity_poly.pdbx_strand_id
1 'polypeptide(L)'
;DEIVPFTKIRRVTAEHMIRSKATSAHTLMVREIDYEHVDAVRRAHGDAFRRDEGFSLTYLPFNALATLEALRDFPHLNASVGDDSLIVHHDLHLGIAVDIEGTGSSFPSCTTRTASTCARS
;
A
#
# COMPACT_ATOMS: atom_id res chain seq x y z
N ASP A 1 -0.95 -5.05 -37.77
CA ASP A 1 -0.45 -4.69 -36.43
C ASP A 1 -0.31 -3.19 -36.31
N GLU A 2 -0.78 -2.63 -35.20
CA GLU A 2 -0.63 -1.20 -34.88
C GLU A 2 0.50 -1.04 -33.86
N ILE A 3 1.49 -0.22 -34.18
CA ILE A 3 2.65 0.02 -33.31
C ILE A 3 2.45 1.37 -32.64
N VAL A 4 2.07 1.34 -31.36
CA VAL A 4 1.94 2.55 -30.54
C VAL A 4 3.25 2.78 -29.76
N PRO A 5 3.97 3.90 -29.99
CA PRO A 5 5.22 4.18 -29.29
C PRO A 5 4.97 4.49 -27.81
N PHE A 6 5.88 4.03 -26.94
CA PHE A 6 5.79 4.32 -25.51
C PHE A 6 6.11 5.78 -25.19
N THR A 7 5.34 6.36 -24.27
CA THR A 7 5.69 7.62 -23.61
C THR A 7 6.88 7.41 -22.68
N LYS A 8 7.64 8.47 -22.38
CA LYS A 8 8.84 8.41 -21.52
C LYS A 8 8.55 7.76 -20.15
N ILE A 9 7.39 8.08 -19.55
CA ILE A 9 6.93 7.49 -18.29
C ILE A 9 6.72 5.98 -18.45
N ARG A 10 5.98 5.55 -19.47
CA ARG A 10 5.71 4.12 -19.72
C ARG A 10 6.98 3.30 -19.92
N ARG A 11 7.99 3.86 -20.59
CA ARG A 11 9.28 3.19 -20.79
C ARG A 11 10.01 2.99 -19.47
N VAL A 12 10.12 4.03 -18.63
CA VAL A 12 10.80 3.93 -17.32
C VAL A 12 10.07 2.94 -16.39
N THR A 13 8.74 2.97 -16.36
CA THR A 13 7.95 2.02 -15.59
C THR A 13 8.19 0.58 -16.08
N ALA A 14 8.21 0.35 -17.39
CA ALA A 14 8.46 -0.96 -17.96
C ALA A 14 9.86 -1.50 -17.62
N GLU A 15 10.90 -0.66 -17.74
CA GLU A 15 12.27 -1.00 -17.35
C GLU A 15 12.36 -1.35 -15.86
N HIS A 16 11.70 -0.56 -14.99
CA HIS A 16 11.68 -0.81 -13.55
C HIS A 16 10.95 -2.11 -13.20
N MET A 17 9.84 -2.42 -13.89
CA MET A 17 9.10 -3.67 -13.69
C MET A 17 9.90 -4.90 -14.12
N ILE A 18 10.63 -4.84 -15.23
CA ILE A 18 11.49 -5.93 -15.70
C ILE A 18 12.64 -6.14 -14.71
N ARG A 19 13.30 -5.06 -14.27
CA ARG A 19 14.37 -5.13 -13.27
C ARG A 19 13.87 -5.73 -11.96
N SER A 20 12.70 -5.31 -11.48
CA SER A 20 12.09 -5.86 -10.25
C SER A 20 11.89 -7.37 -10.35
N LYS A 21 11.31 -7.87 -11.45
CA LYS A 21 11.12 -9.30 -11.70
C LYS A 21 12.42 -10.10 -11.73
N ALA A 22 13.50 -9.53 -12.27
CA ALA A 22 14.78 -10.20 -12.40
C ALA A 22 15.55 -10.28 -11.08
N THR A 23 15.45 -9.25 -10.23
CA THR A 23 16.25 -9.15 -8.99
C THR A 23 15.68 -10.00 -7.85
N SER A 24 14.36 -10.17 -7.76
CA SER A 24 13.71 -10.78 -6.60
C SER A 24 13.00 -12.09 -6.93
N ALA A 25 13.17 -13.11 -6.08
CA ALA A 25 12.37 -14.33 -6.14
C ALA A 25 10.95 -14.03 -5.64
N HIS A 26 10.00 -13.87 -6.58
CA HIS A 26 8.62 -13.55 -6.26
C HIS A 26 7.86 -14.82 -5.86
N THR A 27 7.53 -14.94 -4.57
CA THR A 27 6.62 -15.99 -4.07
C THR A 27 5.32 -15.35 -3.62
N LEU A 28 4.19 -15.88 -4.10
CA LEU A 28 2.86 -15.44 -3.69
C LEU A 28 2.32 -16.35 -2.58
N MET A 29 1.88 -15.74 -1.48
CA MET A 29 1.08 -16.42 -0.45
C MET A 29 -0.32 -15.84 -0.46
N VAL A 30 -1.33 -16.70 -0.51
CA VAL A 30 -2.75 -16.32 -0.46
C VAL A 30 -3.35 -16.87 0.81
N ARG A 31 -4.14 -16.04 1.52
CA ARG A 31 -4.88 -16.42 2.72
C ARG A 31 -6.28 -15.82 2.64
N GLU A 32 -7.27 -16.61 3.09
CA GLU A 32 -8.65 -16.17 3.22
C GLU A 32 -8.83 -15.51 4.59
N ILE A 33 -9.55 -14.38 4.62
CA ILE A 33 -9.78 -13.59 5.82
C ILE A 33 -11.27 -13.26 5.85
N ASP A 34 -11.88 -13.43 7.03
CA ASP A 34 -13.26 -13.05 7.29
C ASP A 34 -13.37 -11.56 7.66
N TYR A 35 -14.28 -10.86 7.00
CA TYR A 35 -14.53 -9.43 7.15
C TYR A 35 -15.81 -9.09 7.91
N GLU A 36 -16.58 -10.08 8.40
CA GLU A 36 -17.88 -9.86 9.05
C GLU A 36 -17.80 -8.81 10.18
N HIS A 37 -16.82 -8.97 11.08
CA HIS A 37 -16.61 -8.05 12.20
C HIS A 37 -16.20 -6.64 11.75
N VAL A 38 -15.38 -6.53 10.72
CA VAL A 38 -14.93 -5.24 10.18
C VAL A 38 -16.12 -4.50 9.54
N ASP A 39 -16.98 -5.23 8.82
CA ASP A 39 -18.17 -4.63 8.22
C ASP A 39 -19.19 -4.22 9.29
N ALA A 40 -19.34 -4.97 10.38
CA ALA A 40 -20.20 -4.58 11.50
C ALA A 40 -19.77 -3.23 12.12
N VAL A 41 -18.48 -3.06 12.40
CA VAL A 41 -17.91 -1.80 12.93
C VAL A 41 -18.08 -0.66 11.92
N ARG A 42 -17.80 -0.93 10.64
CA ARG A 42 -17.94 0.07 9.57
C ARG A 42 -19.39 0.55 9.42
N ARG A 43 -20.38 -0.35 9.52
CA ARG A 43 -21.81 0.02 9.46
C ARG A 43 -22.24 0.81 10.69
N ALA A 44 -21.78 0.41 11.88
CA ALA A 44 -22.15 1.08 13.13
C ALA A 44 -21.60 2.51 13.22
N HIS A 45 -20.36 2.73 12.77
CA HIS A 45 -19.65 4.01 12.95
C HIS A 45 -19.52 4.83 11.66
N GLY A 46 -19.82 4.26 10.49
CA GLY A 46 -19.59 4.89 9.19
C GLY A 46 -20.37 6.19 8.99
N ASP A 47 -21.61 6.26 9.48
CA ASP A 47 -22.43 7.47 9.34
C ASP A 47 -21.98 8.59 10.30
N ALA A 48 -21.53 8.24 11.51
CA ALA A 48 -20.94 9.21 12.42
C ALA A 48 -19.63 9.76 11.82
N PHE A 49 -18.75 8.88 11.36
CA PHE A 49 -17.47 9.24 10.76
C PHE A 49 -17.63 10.12 9.51
N ARG A 50 -18.61 9.81 8.64
CA ARG A 50 -18.91 10.64 7.46
C ARG A 50 -19.34 12.06 7.84
N ARG A 51 -20.08 12.22 8.94
CA ARG A 51 -20.51 13.54 9.42
C ARG A 51 -19.34 14.36 9.98
N ASP A 52 -18.42 13.69 10.69
CA ASP A 52 -17.33 14.37 11.40
C ASP A 52 -16.17 14.73 10.47
N GLU A 53 -15.76 13.81 9.59
CA GLU A 53 -14.54 13.96 8.78
C GLU A 53 -14.85 14.28 7.29
N GLY A 54 -16.12 14.16 6.86
CA GLY A 54 -16.56 14.59 5.53
C GLY A 54 -16.32 13.58 4.40
N PHE A 55 -15.74 12.41 4.67
CA PHE A 55 -15.56 11.32 3.71
C PHE A 55 -16.02 9.98 4.31
N SER A 56 -16.28 9.00 3.44
CA SER A 56 -16.82 7.70 3.86
C SER A 56 -15.75 6.80 4.46
N LEU A 57 -16.09 6.09 5.53
CA LEU A 57 -15.23 5.06 6.11
C LEU A 57 -15.11 3.86 5.16
N THR A 58 -13.92 3.68 4.57
CA THR A 58 -13.57 2.55 3.68
C THR A 58 -12.89 1.41 4.46
N TYR A 59 -12.62 0.28 3.81
CA TYR A 59 -11.87 -0.83 4.42
C TYR A 59 -10.35 -0.59 4.50
N LEU A 60 -9.84 0.34 3.69
CA LEU A 60 -8.41 0.64 3.61
C LEU A 60 -7.75 1.00 4.95
N PRO A 61 -8.33 1.87 5.82
CA PRO A 61 -7.72 2.19 7.11
C PRO A 61 -7.58 0.96 8.04
N PHE A 62 -8.54 0.02 8.00
CA PHE A 62 -8.45 -1.22 8.77
C PHE A 62 -7.28 -2.09 8.29
N ASN A 63 -7.15 -2.24 6.97
CA ASN A 63 -6.08 -3.03 6.37
C ASN A 63 -4.71 -2.38 6.58
N ALA A 64 -4.63 -1.06 6.49
CA ALA A 64 -3.40 -0.31 6.72
C ALA A 64 -2.93 -0.46 8.18
N LEU A 65 -3.84 -0.32 9.15
CA LEU A 65 -3.51 -0.49 10.57
C LEU A 65 -3.06 -1.92 10.89
N ALA A 66 -3.79 -2.92 10.42
CA ALA A 66 -3.44 -4.33 10.60
C ALA A 66 -2.06 -4.66 9.98
N THR A 67 -1.75 -4.08 8.82
CA THR A 67 -0.44 -4.24 8.17
C THR A 67 0.67 -3.58 9.01
N LEU A 68 0.43 -2.38 9.56
CA LEU A 68 1.41 -1.70 10.41
C LEU A 68 1.69 -2.46 11.71
N GLU A 69 0.66 -3.06 12.33
CA GLU A 69 0.83 -3.90 13.51
C GLU A 69 1.63 -5.16 13.18
N ALA A 70 1.28 -5.86 12.09
CA ALA A 70 2.04 -7.02 11.63
C ALA A 70 3.51 -6.68 11.33
N LEU A 71 3.79 -5.52 10.73
CA LEU A 71 5.16 -5.07 10.46
C LEU A 71 5.96 -4.74 11.72
N ARG A 72 5.30 -4.38 12.83
CA ARG A 72 5.96 -4.20 14.14
C ARG A 72 6.37 -5.53 14.75
N ASP A 73 5.51 -6.53 14.64
CA ASP A 73 5.77 -7.87 15.20
C ASP A 73 6.81 -8.65 14.36
N PHE A 74 6.88 -8.38 13.06
CA PHE A 74 7.80 -9.04 12.12
C PHE A 74 8.76 -8.05 11.44
N PRO A 75 9.79 -7.54 12.14
CA PRO A 75 10.69 -6.49 11.64
C PRO A 75 11.50 -6.93 10.41
N HIS A 76 11.76 -8.23 10.24
CA HIS A 76 12.48 -8.76 9.08
C HIS A 76 11.72 -8.58 7.76
N LEU A 77 10.40 -8.35 7.80
CA LEU A 77 9.61 -8.05 6.60
C LEU A 77 9.83 -6.60 6.13
N ASN A 78 10.17 -5.69 7.04
CA ASN A 78 10.51 -4.30 6.71
C ASN A 78 12.02 -4.14 6.46
N ALA A 79 12.56 -4.95 5.55
CA ALA A 79 13.98 -4.96 5.26
C ALA A 79 14.27 -4.85 3.76
N SER A 80 15.45 -4.33 3.43
CA SER A 80 15.96 -4.26 2.07
C SER A 80 17.19 -5.14 1.94
N VAL A 81 17.28 -5.89 0.85
CA VAL A 81 18.46 -6.69 0.52
C VAL A 81 19.45 -5.81 -0.24
N GLY A 82 20.62 -5.58 0.35
CA GLY A 82 21.78 -4.95 -0.28
C GLY A 82 22.85 -5.98 -0.63
N ASP A 83 23.93 -5.54 -1.27
CA ASP A 83 24.92 -6.38 -1.98
C ASP A 83 25.45 -7.60 -1.20
N ASP A 84 25.45 -7.58 0.14
CA ASP A 84 25.71 -8.76 1.00
C ASP A 84 25.06 -8.66 2.40
N SER A 85 24.08 -7.76 2.58
CA SER A 85 23.50 -7.52 3.92
C SER A 85 22.01 -7.23 3.87
N LEU A 86 21.32 -7.66 4.93
CA LEU A 86 19.92 -7.36 5.18
C LEU A 86 19.81 -6.07 6.01
N ILE A 87 19.32 -4.99 5.40
CA ILE A 87 19.11 -3.71 6.06
C ILE A 87 17.69 -3.71 6.62
N VAL A 88 17.54 -3.81 7.94
CA VAL A 88 16.24 -3.74 8.63
C VAL A 88 15.92 -2.28 8.93
N HIS A 89 14.75 -1.81 8.49
CA HIS A 89 14.30 -0.44 8.72
C HIS A 89 13.38 -0.37 9.94
N HIS A 90 13.67 0.56 10.87
CA HIS A 90 12.82 0.78 12.05
C HIS A 90 11.67 1.75 11.77
N ASP A 91 11.83 2.64 10.79
CA ASP A 91 10.77 3.51 10.33
C ASP A 91 9.83 2.75 9.38
N LEU A 92 8.52 2.88 9.61
CA LEU A 92 7.48 2.23 8.81
C LEU A 92 6.86 3.26 7.85
N HIS A 93 7.05 3.01 6.56
CA HIS A 93 6.44 3.76 5.47
C HIS A 93 5.56 2.82 4.64
N LEU A 94 4.25 3.06 4.65
CA LEU A 94 3.28 2.29 3.88
C LEU A 94 2.93 3.06 2.60
N GLY A 95 3.36 2.55 1.45
CA GLY A 95 2.94 3.06 0.14
C GLY A 95 1.55 2.55 -0.23
N ILE A 96 0.63 3.45 -0.54
CA ILE A 96 -0.72 3.09 -1.01
C ILE A 96 -0.80 3.40 -2.50
N ALA A 97 -1.14 2.42 -3.32
CA ALA A 97 -1.34 2.61 -4.75
C ALA A 97 -2.68 3.32 -4.99
N VAL A 98 -2.64 4.53 -5.54
CA VAL A 98 -3.81 5.29 -5.94
C VAL A 98 -3.73 5.54 -7.43
N ASP A 99 -4.72 5.05 -8.17
CA ASP A 99 -4.86 5.33 -9.58
C ASP A 99 -5.56 6.68 -9.77
N ILE A 100 -4.89 7.59 -10.49
CA ILE A 100 -5.43 8.91 -10.82
C ILE A 100 -5.72 8.87 -12.32
N GLU A 101 -6.99 9.05 -12.68
CA GLU A 101 -7.43 9.00 -14.08
C GLU A 101 -6.62 9.98 -14.94
N GLY A 102 -5.90 9.43 -15.94
CA GLY A 102 -5.20 10.20 -16.98
C GLY A 102 -3.68 10.33 -16.83
N THR A 103 -3.06 9.99 -15.69
CA THR A 103 -1.59 10.15 -15.52
C THR A 103 -0.91 9.00 -14.77
N GLY A 104 -1.41 7.77 -14.89
CA GLY A 104 -0.77 6.57 -14.34
C GLY A 104 -0.86 6.46 -12.82
N SER A 105 -0.54 5.27 -12.29
CA SER A 105 -0.69 4.97 -10.87
C SER A 105 0.38 5.67 -10.03
N SER A 106 -0.06 6.39 -9.01
CA SER A 106 0.79 7.09 -8.05
C SER A 106 0.88 6.30 -6.73
N PHE A 107 2.02 6.39 -6.04
CA PHE A 107 2.24 5.72 -4.76
C PHE A 107 2.54 6.75 -3.65
N PRO A 108 1.52 7.44 -3.11
CA PRO A 108 1.70 8.23 -1.88
C PRO A 108 2.17 7.34 -0.72
N SER A 109 3.16 7.81 0.04
CA SER A 109 3.65 7.13 1.24
C SER A 109 3.01 7.72 2.50
N CYS A 110 2.40 6.85 3.30
CA CYS A 110 1.93 7.19 4.64
C CYS A 110 3.00 6.76 5.66
N THR A 111 3.45 7.69 6.50
CA THR A 111 4.45 7.42 7.56
C THR A 111 3.75 7.28 8.90
N THR A 112 4.23 6.38 9.77
CA THR A 112 3.63 6.13 11.10
C THR A 112 3.56 7.35 12.02
N ARG A 113 4.44 8.34 11.84
CA ARG A 113 4.36 9.66 12.53
C ARG A 113 3.12 10.48 12.16
N THR A 114 2.42 10.11 11.10
CA THR A 114 1.31 10.85 10.50
C THR A 114 0.04 10.00 10.37
N ALA A 115 -0.04 8.85 11.03
CA ALA A 115 -1.16 7.90 10.91
C ALA A 115 -2.52 8.53 11.26
N SER A 116 -2.58 9.50 12.18
CA SER A 116 -3.80 10.28 12.49
C SER A 116 -4.22 11.28 11.40
N THR A 117 -3.35 11.53 10.42
CA THR A 117 -3.59 12.46 9.31
C THR A 117 -3.89 11.70 8.01
N CYS A 118 -3.34 10.49 7.81
CA CYS A 118 -3.66 9.66 6.63
C CYS A 118 -5.07 9.05 6.66
N ALA A 119 -5.73 8.98 7.82
CA ALA A 119 -7.13 8.59 7.85
C ALA A 119 -8.04 9.58 7.09
N ARG A 120 -7.55 10.78 6.74
CA ARG A 120 -8.26 11.85 6.02
C ARG A 120 -8.15 11.84 4.49
N SER A 121 -7.37 10.92 3.91
CA SER A 121 -7.21 10.81 2.45
C SER A 121 -8.06 9.70 1.86
#